data_AF-A0A968TAF2-F1
#
_entry.id   AF-A0A968TAF2-F1
#
_cell.length_a   1.000
_cell.length_b   1.000
_cell.length_c   1.000
_cell.angle_alpha   90.00
_cell.angle_beta   90.00
_cell.angle_gamma   90.00
#
_symmetry.space_group_name_H-M   'P 1'
#
loop_
_entity.id
_entity.type
_entity.pdbx_description
1 polymer ?
#
loop_
_entity_poly.entity_id
_entity_poly.type
_entity_poly.pdbx_seq_one_letter_code
_entity_poly.pdbx_strand_id
1 'polypeptide(L)' 'MFLPYFSPDGKSMLYAQSRPNTNNGFTDIWILKKNDNNWIQPTKVDSPISTLTRESTACMTFDKTIYFHQTETETD' A
#
# COMPACT_ATOMS: atom_id res chain seq x y z
N MET A 1 10.20 -10.15 -0.15
CA MET A 1 9.34 -10.31 1.03
C MET A 1 8.76 -8.94 1.35
N PHE A 2 7.45 -8.76 1.28
CA PHE A 2 6.79 -7.50 1.61
C PHE A 2 6.24 -7.62 3.02
N LEU A 3 6.83 -6.91 3.98
CA LEU A 3 6.34 -6.91 5.34
C LEU A 3 5.26 -5.82 5.48
N PRO A 4 4.16 -6.09 6.19
CA PRO A 4 3.21 -5.05 6.53
C PRO A 4 3.88 -4.00 7.43
N TYR A 5 3.41 -2.76 7.32
CA TYR A 5 3.89 -1.62 8.10
C TYR A 5 2.75 -1.05 8.95
N PHE A 6 2.90 -1.04 10.27
CA PHE A 6 1.98 -0.34 11.17
C PHE A 6 2.36 1.15 11.24
N SER A 7 1.36 2.04 11.16
CA SER A 7 1.59 3.46 11.35
C SER A 7 2.18 3.75 12.74
N PRO A 8 2.92 4.86 12.91
CA PRO A 8 3.52 5.20 14.21
C PRO A 8 2.54 5.26 15.38
N ASP A 9 1.27 5.60 15.11
CA ASP A 9 0.20 5.65 16.11
C ASP A 9 -0.55 4.30 16.28
N GLY A 10 -0.17 3.27 15.52
CA GLY A 10 -0.79 1.94 15.55
C GLY A 10 -2.24 1.88 15.05
N LYS A 11 -2.76 2.96 14.45
CA LYS A 11 -4.15 3.04 13.99
C LYS A 11 -4.34 2.62 12.53
N SER A 12 -3.27 2.44 11.78
CA SER A 12 -3.32 2.01 10.39
C SER A 12 -2.26 0.95 10.11
N MET A 13 -2.49 0.13 9.09
CA MET A 13 -1.51 -0.81 8.55
C MET A 13 -1.46 -0.69 7.03
N LEU A 14 -0.28 -0.51 6.47
CA LEU A 14 -0.01 -0.56 5.03
C LEU A 14 0.50 -1.94 4.65
N TYR A 15 0.05 -2.45 3.50
CA TYR A 15 0.54 -3.71 2.95
C TYR A 15 0.39 -3.74 1.42
N ALA A 16 1.22 -4.54 0.75
CA ALA A 16 1.09 -4.80 -0.68
C ALA A 16 0.08 -5.92 -0.92
N GLN A 17 -0.81 -5.74 -1.89
CA GLN A 17 -1.77 -6.75 -2.31
C GLN A 17 -1.69 -6.99 -3.81
N SER A 18 -1.65 -8.26 -4.23
CA SER A 18 -1.64 -8.63 -5.65
C SER A 18 -2.93 -8.19 -6.34
N ARG A 19 -2.80 -7.64 -7.56
CA ARG A 19 -3.95 -7.30 -8.40
C ARG A 19 -4.63 -8.57 -8.88
N PRO A 20 -5.91 -8.80 -8.55
CA PRO A 20 -6.63 -9.98 -9.02
C PRO A 20 -6.79 -9.91 -10.54
N ASN A 21 -6.82 -11.08 -11.19
CA ASN A 21 -7.06 -11.22 -12.63
C ASN A 21 -6.03 -10.53 -13.53
N THR A 22 -4.79 -10.35 -13.06
CA THR A 22 -3.67 -9.85 -13.86
C THR A 22 -2.56 -10.89 -13.93
N ASN A 23 -1.94 -11.05 -15.11
CA ASN A 23 -0.82 -11.99 -15.31
C ASN A 23 0.56 -11.34 -15.11
N ASN A 24 0.61 -10.06 -14.74
CA ASN A 24 1.86 -9.28 -14.62
C ASN A 24 2.49 -9.36 -13.22
N GLY A 25 1.81 -9.96 -12.23
CA GLY A 25 2.29 -10.02 -10.85
C GLY A 25 2.34 -8.65 -10.15
N PHE A 26 1.59 -7.67 -10.64
CA PHE A 26 1.56 -6.33 -10.05
C PHE A 26 0.80 -6.33 -8.74
N THR A 27 1.21 -5.43 -7.87
CA THR A 27 0.70 -5.24 -6.53
C THR A 27 0.35 -3.78 -6.34
N ASP A 28 -0.70 -3.51 -5.57
CA ASP A 28 -1.08 -2.17 -5.10
C ASP A 28 -0.77 -2.04 -3.61
N ILE A 29 -0.60 -0.80 -3.13
CA ILE A 29 -0.59 -0.51 -1.69
C ILE A 29 -2.03 -0.38 -1.18
N TRP A 30 -2.34 -1.13 -0.14
CA TRP A 30 -3.60 -1.08 0.58
C TRP A 30 -3.40 -0.60 2.02
N ILE A 31 -4.42 0.04 2.57
CA ILE A 31 -4.46 0.51 3.95
C ILE A 31 -5.63 -0.11 4.71
N LEU A 32 -5.32 -0.66 5.88
CA LEU A 32 -6.28 -1.09 6.89
C LEU A 32 -6.32 -0.01 7.98
N LYS A 33 -7.51 0.40 8.42
CA LYS A 33 -7.67 1.38 9.52
C LYS A 33 -8.29 0.69 10.72
N LYS A 34 -7.93 1.15 11.92
CA LYS A 34 -8.52 0.69 13.18
C LYS A 34 -9.59 1.69 13.62
N ASN A 35 -10.79 1.20 13.89
CA ASN A 35 -11.89 1.94 14.51
C ASN A 35 -12.31 1.24 15.80
N ASP A 36 -12.27 1.93 16.94
CA ASP A 36 -12.69 1.42 18.25
C ASP A 36 -12.23 -0.03 18.54
N ASN A 37 -10.93 -0.28 18.32
CA ASN A 37 -10.23 -1.56 18.43
C ASN A 37 -10.46 -2.61 17.33
N ASN A 38 -11.36 -2.38 16.38
CA ASN A 38 -11.59 -3.27 15.26
C ASN A 38 -10.87 -2.78 13.99
N TRP A 39 -10.30 -3.70 13.24
CA TRP A 39 -9.83 -3.39 11.89
C TRP A 39 -11.03 -3.34 10.95
N ILE A 40 -11.15 -2.26 10.18
CA ILE A 40 -12.23 -2.10 9.20
C ILE A 40 -11.80 -2.62 7.83
N GLN A 41 -12.74 -2.62 6.88
CA GLN A 41 -12.49 -3.07 5.51
C GLN A 41 -11.26 -2.35 4.90
N PRO A 42 -10.31 -3.11 4.32
CA PRO A 42 -9.15 -2.52 3.67
C PRO A 42 -9.56 -1.73 2.44
N THR A 43 -8.85 -0.62 2.20
CA THR A 43 -9.04 0.22 1.02
C THR A 43 -7.72 0.35 0.28
N LYS A 44 -7.76 0.27 -1.05
CA LYS A 44 -6.61 0.60 -1.89
C LYS A 44 -6.24 2.07 -1.66
N VAL A 45 -4.96 2.39 -1.57
CA VAL A 45 -4.50 3.79 -1.45
C VAL A 45 -4.60 4.44 -2.82
N ASP A 46 -5.30 5.56 -2.93
CA ASP A 46 -5.53 6.23 -4.21
C ASP A 46 -4.25 6.82 -4.83
N SER A 47 -4.38 7.34 -6.06
CA SER A 47 -3.30 8.07 -6.72
C SER A 47 -2.84 9.28 -5.89
N PRO A 48 -1.55 9.65 -5.95
CA PRO A 48 -0.54 9.21 -6.91
C PRO A 48 0.18 7.90 -6.54
N ILE A 49 -0.19 7.24 -5.45
CA ILE A 49 0.51 6.01 -4.99
C ILE A 49 0.11 4.82 -5.84
N SER A 50 -1.20 4.55 -5.99
CA SER A 50 -1.62 3.50 -6.93
C SER A 50 -1.48 3.99 -8.37
N THR A 51 -0.67 3.30 -9.15
CA THR A 51 -0.40 3.61 -10.56
C THR A 51 -0.76 2.46 -11.49
N LEU A 52 -0.39 2.53 -12.77
CA LEU A 52 -0.56 1.41 -13.71
C LEU A 52 0.51 0.33 -13.53
N THR A 53 1.63 0.64 -12.89
CA THR A 53 2.74 -0.29 -12.67
C THR A 53 2.64 -0.97 -11.31
N ARG A 54 3.77 -1.42 -10.75
CA ARG A 54 3.81 -2.21 -9.51
C ARG A 54 4.26 -1.35 -8.34
N GLU A 55 3.48 -1.33 -7.27
CA GLU A 55 3.87 -0.81 -5.97
C GLU A 55 4.15 -1.93 -4.97
N SER A 56 5.04 -1.72 -4.01
CA SER A 56 5.55 -2.81 -3.17
C SER A 56 5.71 -2.47 -1.69
N THR A 57 6.91 -2.18 -1.19
CA THR A 57 7.09 -1.79 0.22
C THR A 57 6.60 -0.36 0.43
N ALA A 58 5.92 -0.11 1.54
CA ALA A 58 5.50 1.24 1.94
C ALA A 58 5.68 1.43 3.45
N CYS A 59 5.97 2.67 3.86
CA CYS A 59 6.00 3.12 5.25
C CYS A 59 5.37 4.50 5.38
N MET A 60 5.04 4.91 6.60
CA MET A 60 4.31 6.14 6.88
C MET A 60 4.94 6.91 8.05
N THR A 61 5.13 8.20 7.88
CA THR A 61 5.57 9.11 8.96
C THR A 61 4.40 9.48 9.88
N PHE A 62 4.70 10.13 11.01
CA PHE A 62 3.68 10.54 11.97
C PHE A 62 2.67 11.57 11.40
N ASP A 63 3.12 12.42 10.47
CA ASP A 63 2.28 13.37 9.73
C ASP A 63 1.50 12.73 8.56
N LYS A 64 1.55 11.40 8.44
CA LYS A 64 0.86 10.57 7.43
C LYS A 64 1.43 10.66 6.02
N THR A 65 2.62 11.24 5.83
CA THR A 65 3.34 11.12 4.56
C THR A 65 3.72 9.64 4.33
N ILE A 66 3.41 9.12 3.13
CA ILE A 66 3.72 7.73 2.75
C ILE A 66 4.93 7.71 1.82
N TYR A 67 5.93 6.91 2.16
CA TYR A 67 7.05 6.57 1.29
C TYR A 67 6.85 5.15 0.79
N PHE A 68 7.05 4.92 -0.50
CA PHE A 68 6.77 3.64 -1.13
C PHE A 68 7.74 3.36 -2.28
N HIS A 69 7.87 2.09 -2.61
CA HIS A 69 8.64 1.65 -3.78
C HIS A 69 7.69 1.32 -4.93
N GLN A 70 7.86 2.03 -6.04
CA GLN A 70 7.20 1.79 -7.31
C GLN A 70 8.24 1.35 -8.34
N THR A 71 7.89 0.37 -9.17
CA THR A 71 8.68 0.05 -10.36
C THR A 71 8.09 0.79 -11.55
N GLU A 72 8.87 1.65 -12.19
CA GLU A 72 8.53 2.17 -13.52
C GLU A 72 8.86 1.11 -14.56
N THR A 73 7.98 0.91 -15.52
CA THR A 73 8.35 0.22 -16.76
C THR A 73 8.94 1.26 -17.69
N GLU A 74 10.19 1.08 -18.11
CA GLU A 74 10.78 1.87 -19.19
C GLU A 74 9.83 1.85 -20.38
N THR A 75 9.49 3.06 -20.84
CA THR A 75 8.86 3.25 -22.16
C THR A 75 10.02 3.51 -23.09
N ASP A 76 10.27 2.57 -24.02
CA ASP A 76 11.16 2.81 -25.17
C ASP A 76 10.69 4.02 -25.99
#